data_AF-A0A3M2FBM4-F1
#
_entry.id   AF-A0A3M2FBM4-F1
#
_cell.length_a   1.000
_cell.length_b   1.000
_cell.length_c   1.000
_cell.angle_alpha   90.00
_cell.angle_beta   90.00
_cell.angle_gamma   90.00
#
_symmetry.space_group_name_H-M   'P 1'
#
loop_
_entity.id
_entity.type
_entity.pdbx_description
1 polymer ?
#
loop_
_entity_poly.entity_id
_entity_poly.type
_entity_poly.pdbx_seq_one_letter_code
_entity_poly.pdbx_strand_id
1 'polypeptide(L)'
;MAPSLGNYTQVMFFLLNCLAAQKKYIYACRRIDSRMNHTLGFERGKSMRRIAFVSAMLAAVLTLANCGGGGGGGAAGSTVSGTGLKGPYQTGATVTVYQLNTNGTRAAVAGQGQVTDNAGRYTATITPGYNGPFEIVISGPYVDELSGQVVTTPQPTSVVVPDVATAQAGQANVNPIATIQTELAKQAMAKGAQPTAAIQTAGDLALQSFGIPTTDANGNPVSPASVDIFNPNTDPNIAAQVLVASATASALVNQGVNLTTFAQ
;
A
#
# COMPACT_ATOMS: atom_id res chain seq x y z
N MET A 1 -28.98 -8.66 -33.49
CA MET A 1 -28.52 -7.65 -32.52
C MET A 1 -27.02 -7.52 -32.67
N ALA A 2 -26.55 -6.40 -33.22
CA ALA A 2 -25.12 -6.15 -33.48
C ALA A 2 -24.46 -5.51 -32.25
N PRO A 3 -23.25 -5.92 -31.84
CA PRO A 3 -22.53 -5.32 -30.72
C PRO A 3 -21.94 -3.95 -31.10
N SER A 4 -22.03 -2.99 -30.17
CA SER A 4 -21.62 -1.59 -30.36
C SER A 4 -20.10 -1.41 -30.25
N LEU A 5 -19.54 -0.63 -31.18
CA LEU A 5 -18.10 -0.36 -31.37
C LEU A 5 -17.51 0.69 -30.39
N GLY A 6 -18.03 0.79 -29.17
CA GLY A 6 -17.78 1.93 -28.27
C GLY A 6 -16.44 1.96 -27.52
N ASN A 7 -15.61 0.91 -27.56
CA ASN A 7 -14.51 0.73 -26.60
C ASN A 7 -13.07 0.79 -27.17
N TYR A 8 -12.89 0.98 -28.47
CA TYR A 8 -11.53 0.95 -29.07
C TYR A 8 -10.79 2.29 -29.03
N THR A 9 -11.51 3.42 -28.93
CA THR A 9 -10.90 4.76 -28.91
C THR A 9 -10.24 5.10 -27.57
N GLN A 10 -10.77 4.62 -26.45
CA GLN A 10 -10.20 4.81 -25.11
C GLN A 10 -8.86 4.06 -24.95
N VAL A 11 -8.77 2.83 -25.46
CA VAL A 11 -7.55 2.00 -25.36
C VAL A 11 -6.42 2.56 -26.24
N MET A 12 -6.74 3.10 -27.42
CA MET A 12 -5.76 3.77 -28.29
C MET A 12 -5.16 5.03 -27.64
N PHE A 13 -5.96 5.81 -26.91
CA PHE A 13 -5.48 7.02 -26.22
C PHE A 13 -4.52 6.70 -25.07
N PHE A 14 -4.76 5.60 -24.34
CA PHE A 14 -3.89 5.16 -23.26
C PHE A 14 -2.53 4.65 -23.77
N LEU A 15 -2.52 3.92 -24.89
CA LEU A 15 -1.30 3.43 -25.54
C LEU A 15 -0.44 4.57 -26.12
N LEU A 16 -1.06 5.60 -26.73
CA LEU A 16 -0.31 6.75 -27.24
C LEU A 16 0.35 7.58 -26.12
N ASN A 17 -0.33 7.77 -24.99
CA ASN A 17 0.24 8.49 -23.86
C ASN A 17 1.39 7.72 -23.17
N CYS A 18 1.31 6.39 -23.15
CA CYS A 18 2.39 5.55 -22.61
C CYS A 18 3.66 5.59 -23.51
N LEU A 19 3.49 5.58 -24.83
CA LEU A 19 4.59 5.71 -25.79
C LEU A 19 5.26 7.10 -25.76
N ALA A 20 4.50 8.17 -25.49
CA ALA A 20 5.04 9.51 -25.34
C ALA A 20 5.90 9.66 -24.06
N ALA A 21 5.56 8.97 -22.98
CA ALA A 21 6.34 8.96 -21.73
C ALA A 21 7.70 8.26 -21.90
N GLN A 22 7.74 7.15 -22.64
CA GLN A 22 8.98 6.40 -22.88
C GLN A 22 10.02 7.19 -23.71
N LYS A 23 9.59 8.01 -24.68
CA LYS A 23 10.49 8.84 -25.48
C LYS A 23 11.19 9.95 -24.67
N LYS A 24 10.53 10.49 -23.63
CA LYS A 24 11.14 11.51 -22.76
C LYS A 24 12.28 10.94 -21.90
N TYR A 25 12.15 9.70 -21.43
CA TYR A 25 13.20 9.04 -20.65
C TYR A 25 14.47 8.72 -21.46
N ILE A 26 14.30 8.26 -22.71
CA ILE A 26 15.45 7.95 -23.60
C ILE A 26 16.26 9.21 -23.95
N TYR A 27 15.61 10.38 -24.08
CA TYR A 27 16.31 11.64 -24.32
C TYR A 27 17.06 12.17 -23.11
N ALA A 28 16.62 11.87 -21.88
CA ALA A 28 17.30 12.30 -20.66
C ALA A 28 18.63 11.55 -20.43
N CYS A 29 18.68 10.24 -20.70
CA CYS A 29 19.91 9.46 -20.56
C CYS A 29 21.00 9.88 -21.56
N ARG A 30 20.65 10.28 -22.79
CA ARG A 30 21.64 10.67 -23.81
C ARG A 30 22.35 11.99 -23.52
N ARG A 31 21.82 12.82 -22.61
CA ARG A 31 22.41 14.12 -22.26
C ARG A 31 23.52 14.01 -21.20
N ILE A 32 23.58 12.91 -20.46
CA ILE A 32 24.57 12.69 -19.40
C ILE A 32 25.90 12.19 -19.98
N ASP A 33 25.87 11.39 -21.06
CA ASP A 33 27.09 10.84 -21.68
C ASP A 33 27.95 11.90 -22.40
N SER A 34 27.38 13.03 -22.82
CA SER A 34 28.15 14.04 -23.57
C SER A 34 29.08 14.90 -22.69
N ARG A 35 29.05 14.78 -21.36
CA ARG A 35 29.87 15.61 -20.45
C ARG A 35 31.08 14.90 -19.83
N MET A 36 31.28 13.61 -20.08
CA MET A 36 32.40 12.86 -19.48
C MET A 36 33.65 12.69 -20.37
N ASN A 37 33.65 13.21 -21.60
CA ASN A 37 34.71 12.92 -22.57
C ASN A 37 35.82 13.98 -22.74
N HIS A 38 35.92 14.98 -21.85
CA HIS A 38 36.85 16.10 -22.07
C HIS A 38 38.03 16.22 -21.11
N THR A 39 38.32 15.21 -20.29
CA THR A 39 39.41 15.37 -19.30
C THR A 39 40.15 14.08 -18.95
N LEU A 40 40.73 13.36 -19.93
CA LEU A 40 41.88 12.49 -19.68
C LEU A 40 42.79 12.43 -20.92
N GLY A 41 43.73 13.37 -20.98
CA GLY A 41 44.93 13.22 -21.80
C GLY A 41 45.88 12.27 -21.08
N PHE A 42 45.98 11.02 -21.56
CA PHE A 42 46.97 10.06 -21.08
C PHE A 42 47.94 9.75 -22.22
N GLU A 43 49.23 9.96 -21.93
CA GLU A 43 50.33 9.91 -22.89
C GLU A 43 50.48 8.55 -23.57
N ARG A 44 50.67 8.61 -24.89
CA ARG A 44 51.13 7.48 -25.71
C ARG A 44 52.62 7.24 -25.42
N GLY A 45 52.94 6.22 -24.63
CA GLY A 45 54.33 5.82 -24.39
C GLY A 45 54.48 4.31 -24.19
N LYS A 46 54.81 3.59 -25.27
CA LYS A 46 55.51 2.29 -25.30
C LYS A 46 55.26 1.33 -24.11
N SER A 47 54.17 0.54 -24.13
CA SER A 47 54.17 -0.74 -23.40
C SER A 47 53.16 -1.77 -23.94
N MET A 48 53.00 -1.80 -25.26
CA MET A 48 51.95 -2.58 -25.95
C MET A 48 52.35 -4.03 -26.26
N ARG A 49 53.16 -4.68 -25.41
CA ARG A 49 53.60 -6.08 -25.63
C ARG A 49 53.48 -7.00 -24.41
N ARG A 50 53.15 -6.49 -23.22
CA ARG A 50 53.05 -7.32 -22.00
C ARG A 50 51.62 -7.54 -21.48
N ILE A 51 50.64 -6.81 -22.00
CA ILE A 51 49.23 -6.88 -21.51
C ILE A 51 48.43 -8.00 -22.19
N ALA A 52 48.85 -8.47 -23.37
CA ALA A 52 48.14 -9.53 -24.09
C ALA A 52 48.23 -10.92 -23.43
N PHE A 53 49.21 -11.16 -22.55
CA PHE A 53 49.41 -12.49 -21.94
C PHE A 53 48.64 -12.70 -20.63
N VAL A 54 48.18 -11.63 -19.97
CA VAL A 54 47.49 -11.73 -18.67
C VAL A 54 45.97 -11.94 -18.83
N SER A 55 45.35 -11.50 -19.94
CA SER A 55 43.90 -11.65 -20.13
C SER A 55 43.46 -13.07 -20.56
N ALA A 56 44.40 -13.93 -20.98
CA ALA A 56 44.08 -15.28 -21.43
C ALA A 56 43.97 -16.31 -20.29
N MET A 57 44.62 -16.08 -19.14
CA MET A 57 44.54 -17.00 -17.99
C MET A 57 43.33 -16.75 -17.08
N LEU A 58 42.73 -15.55 -17.12
CA LEU A 58 41.55 -15.23 -16.28
C LEU A 58 40.23 -15.82 -16.84
N ALA A 59 40.21 -16.26 -18.10
CA ALA A 59 39.01 -16.79 -18.75
C ALA A 59 38.75 -18.29 -18.47
N ALA A 60 39.73 -19.03 -17.96
CA ALA A 60 39.61 -20.49 -17.76
C ALA A 60 39.03 -20.91 -16.40
N VAL A 61 38.88 -19.98 -15.44
CA VAL A 61 38.43 -20.28 -14.06
C VAL A 61 36.91 -20.12 -13.88
N LEU A 62 36.18 -19.61 -14.88
CA LEU A 62 34.74 -19.32 -14.75
C LEU A 62 33.78 -20.44 -15.20
N THR A 63 34.26 -21.62 -15.60
CA THR A 63 33.40 -22.64 -16.24
C THR A 63 32.91 -23.78 -15.34
N LEU A 64 33.21 -23.77 -14.03
CA LEU A 64 32.90 -24.90 -13.13
C LEU A 64 31.84 -24.64 -12.04
N ALA A 65 31.14 -23.50 -12.06
CA ALA A 65 30.19 -23.12 -10.99
C ALA A 65 28.72 -23.04 -11.42
N ASN A 66 28.23 -23.92 -12.31
CA ASN A 66 26.80 -23.96 -12.63
C ASN A 66 26.21 -25.37 -12.61
N CYS A 67 26.21 -25.99 -11.42
CA CYS A 67 25.25 -27.05 -11.09
C CYS A 67 24.01 -26.37 -10.50
N GLY A 68 23.08 -26.00 -11.37
CA GLY A 68 21.82 -25.38 -10.99
C GLY A 68 20.89 -26.40 -10.33
N GLY A 69 20.72 -26.29 -9.01
CA GLY A 69 19.63 -26.94 -8.29
C GLY A 69 18.30 -26.29 -8.67
N GLY A 70 17.45 -27.05 -9.36
CA GLY A 70 16.05 -26.69 -9.62
C GLY A 70 15.25 -26.76 -8.32
N GLY A 71 15.27 -25.68 -7.54
CA GLY A 71 14.37 -25.49 -6.41
C GLY A 71 12.94 -25.32 -6.92
N GLY A 72 12.07 -26.26 -6.56
CA GLY A 72 10.65 -26.22 -6.90
C GLY A 72 10.03 -24.88 -6.48
N GLY A 73 9.66 -24.08 -7.48
CA GLY A 73 8.91 -22.85 -7.29
C GLY A 73 7.49 -23.17 -6.83
N GLY A 74 7.31 -23.44 -5.54
CA GLY A 74 6.02 -23.24 -4.91
C GLY A 74 5.62 -21.78 -5.14
N ALA A 75 4.41 -21.55 -5.62
CA ALA A 75 3.91 -20.19 -5.82
C ALA A 75 4.05 -19.41 -4.49
N ALA A 76 4.93 -18.40 -4.47
CA ALA A 76 5.10 -17.56 -3.30
C ALA A 76 3.79 -16.80 -3.04
N GLY A 77 3.37 -16.73 -1.77
CA GLY A 77 2.22 -15.92 -1.38
C GLY A 77 2.48 -14.44 -1.65
N SER A 78 1.42 -13.66 -1.83
CA SER A 78 1.55 -12.22 -2.02
C SER A 78 1.74 -11.54 -0.67
N THR A 79 2.84 -10.81 -0.50
CA THR A 79 3.07 -10.00 0.69
C THR A 79 2.31 -8.68 0.58
N VAL A 80 1.60 -8.34 1.65
CA VAL A 80 0.96 -7.05 1.89
C VAL A 80 1.63 -6.39 3.10
N SER A 81 1.77 -5.07 3.03
CA SER A 81 2.35 -4.26 4.11
C SER A 81 1.54 -2.98 4.30
N GLY A 82 1.53 -2.48 5.52
CA GLY A 82 0.90 -1.20 5.86
C GLY A 82 1.28 -0.75 7.27
N THR A 83 0.59 0.28 7.76
CA THR A 83 0.70 0.75 9.15
C THR A 83 -0.60 0.49 9.91
N GLY A 84 -0.49 0.01 11.15
CA GLY A 84 -1.59 -0.09 12.10
C GLY A 84 -1.55 1.07 13.08
N LEU A 85 -2.60 1.89 13.09
CA LEU A 85 -2.66 3.17 13.81
C LEU A 85 -3.95 3.26 14.62
N LYS A 86 -3.91 2.85 15.90
CA LYS A 86 -4.91 3.15 16.95
C LYS A 86 -4.17 3.84 18.13
N GLY A 87 -3.18 4.66 17.80
CA GLY A 87 -1.86 4.64 18.43
C GLY A 87 -0.96 3.57 17.80
N PRO A 88 0.37 3.76 17.73
CA PRO A 88 1.25 2.78 17.09
C PRO A 88 1.11 1.40 17.74
N TYR A 89 0.67 0.40 16.96
CA TYR A 89 0.73 -0.98 17.41
C TYR A 89 2.18 -1.37 17.71
N GLN A 90 2.36 -2.19 18.74
CA GLN A 90 3.69 -2.61 19.17
C GLN A 90 4.13 -3.87 18.43
N THR A 91 5.44 -4.04 18.31
CA THR A 91 6.06 -5.21 17.68
C THR A 91 5.49 -6.50 18.26
N GLY A 92 5.13 -7.45 17.41
CA GLY A 92 4.53 -8.73 17.80
C GLY A 92 3.00 -8.73 17.91
N ALA A 93 2.33 -7.58 17.72
CA ALA A 93 0.89 -7.57 17.51
C ALA A 93 0.51 -8.40 16.27
N THR A 94 -0.61 -9.10 16.33
CA THR A 94 -1.03 -10.08 15.33
C THR A 94 -1.80 -9.42 14.20
N VAL A 95 -1.44 -9.75 12.97
CA VAL A 95 -2.18 -9.37 11.77
C VAL A 95 -2.81 -10.62 11.16
N THR A 96 -4.13 -10.61 11.02
CA THR A 96 -4.87 -11.69 10.37
C THR A 96 -5.59 -11.15 9.15
N VAL A 97 -5.44 -11.83 8.03
CA VAL A 97 -6.13 -11.50 6.78
C VAL A 97 -7.26 -12.51 6.59
N TYR A 98 -8.51 -12.04 6.55
CA TYR A 98 -9.69 -12.86 6.33
C TYR A 98 -10.19 -12.67 4.90
N GLN A 99 -10.51 -13.77 4.22
CA GLN A 99 -11.29 -13.71 2.99
C GLN A 99 -12.66 -13.10 3.30
N LEU A 100 -13.20 -12.30 2.38
CA LEU A 100 -14.56 -11.79 2.49
C LEU A 100 -15.46 -12.43 1.45
N ASN A 101 -16.61 -12.90 1.91
CA ASN A 101 -17.71 -13.29 1.04
C ASN A 101 -18.34 -12.06 0.39
N THR A 102 -19.11 -12.27 -0.67
CA THR A 102 -19.83 -11.20 -1.38
C THR A 102 -20.82 -10.42 -0.50
N ASN A 103 -21.27 -11.01 0.60
CA ASN A 103 -22.16 -10.37 1.59
C ASN A 103 -21.41 -9.64 2.73
N GLY A 104 -20.08 -9.52 2.66
CA GLY A 104 -19.27 -8.82 3.67
C GLY A 104 -18.97 -9.65 4.93
N THR A 105 -19.38 -10.91 4.98
CA THR A 105 -19.00 -11.81 6.08
C THR A 105 -17.58 -12.35 5.89
N ARG A 106 -16.85 -12.54 7.00
CA ARG A 106 -15.54 -13.20 6.98
C ARG A 106 -15.72 -14.69 6.65
N ALA A 107 -14.86 -15.20 5.79
CA ALA A 107 -14.72 -16.62 5.49
C ALA A 107 -13.44 -17.17 6.13
N ALA A 108 -12.65 -17.96 5.38
CA ALA A 108 -11.40 -18.52 5.88
C ALA A 108 -10.32 -17.44 6.07
N VAL A 109 -9.32 -17.75 6.90
CA VAL A 109 -8.09 -16.96 6.98
C VAL A 109 -7.34 -17.08 5.66
N ALA A 110 -7.18 -15.96 4.96
CA ALA A 110 -6.42 -15.85 3.71
C ALA A 110 -4.92 -15.71 3.96
N GLY A 111 -4.51 -15.21 5.13
CA GLY A 111 -3.12 -14.91 5.41
C GLY A 111 -2.90 -14.48 6.85
N GLN A 112 -1.64 -14.45 7.26
CA GLN A 112 -1.23 -14.02 8.60
C GLN A 112 0.06 -13.21 8.52
N GLY A 113 0.31 -12.46 9.58
CA GLY A 113 1.41 -11.54 9.69
C GLY A 113 1.57 -10.99 11.09
N GLN A 114 2.52 -10.08 11.24
CA GLN A 114 2.77 -9.39 12.51
C GLN A 114 3.18 -7.95 12.27
N VAL A 115 2.99 -7.14 13.30
CA VAL A 115 3.61 -5.81 13.40
C VAL A 115 5.11 -6.00 13.62
N THR A 116 5.91 -5.40 12.74
CA THR A 116 7.36 -5.57 12.60
C THR A 116 8.16 -4.52 13.36
N ASP A 117 7.56 -3.38 13.72
CA ASP A 117 8.22 -2.33 14.48
C ASP A 117 7.25 -1.60 15.44
N ASN A 118 7.79 -0.77 16.33
CA ASN A 118 7.00 0.01 17.29
C ASN A 118 6.37 1.28 16.69
N ALA A 119 6.55 1.51 15.38
CA ALA A 119 5.80 2.51 14.63
C ALA A 119 4.49 1.93 14.07
N GLY A 120 4.19 0.66 14.35
CA GLY A 120 2.98 -0.02 13.89
C GLY A 120 3.07 -0.54 12.46
N ARG A 121 4.25 -0.54 11.82
CA ARG A 121 4.40 -1.16 10.49
C ARG A 121 4.18 -2.65 10.61
N TYR A 122 3.48 -3.22 9.64
CA TYR A 122 3.22 -4.64 9.61
C TYR A 122 3.46 -5.25 8.23
N THR A 123 3.65 -6.56 8.22
CA THR A 123 3.65 -7.36 7.00
C THR A 123 2.78 -8.59 7.21
N ALA A 124 2.05 -9.00 6.17
CA ALA A 124 1.25 -10.20 6.15
C ALA A 124 1.40 -10.91 4.80
N THR A 125 1.46 -12.23 4.81
CA THR A 125 1.53 -13.03 3.58
C THR A 125 0.16 -13.63 3.29
N ILE A 126 -0.37 -13.34 2.11
CA ILE A 126 -1.63 -13.88 1.62
C ILE A 126 -1.35 -15.18 0.87
N THR A 127 -2.18 -16.18 1.13
CA THR A 127 -2.12 -17.51 0.51
C THR A 127 -2.19 -17.37 -1.02
N PRO A 128 -1.32 -18.06 -1.78
CA PRO A 128 -1.33 -18.01 -3.23
C PRO A 128 -2.71 -18.33 -3.83
N GLY A 129 -3.06 -17.63 -4.92
CA GLY A 129 -4.28 -17.88 -5.68
C GLY A 129 -5.53 -17.14 -5.17
N TYR A 130 -5.47 -16.47 -4.02
CA TYR A 130 -6.56 -15.61 -3.56
C TYR A 130 -6.49 -14.21 -4.18
N ASN A 131 -7.54 -13.81 -4.91
CA ASN A 131 -7.64 -12.49 -5.57
C ASN A 131 -8.93 -11.74 -5.21
N GLY A 132 -9.72 -12.24 -4.26
CA GLY A 132 -10.96 -11.59 -3.83
C GLY A 132 -10.75 -10.47 -2.81
N PRO A 133 -11.83 -9.78 -2.40
CA PRO A 133 -11.77 -8.79 -1.34
C PRO A 133 -11.40 -9.44 0.00
N PHE A 134 -10.64 -8.76 0.84
CA PHE A 134 -10.26 -9.28 2.15
C PHE A 134 -10.30 -8.21 3.22
N GLU A 135 -10.41 -8.65 4.46
CA GLU A 135 -10.31 -7.82 5.64
C GLU A 135 -8.98 -8.09 6.34
N ILE A 136 -8.16 -7.06 6.52
CA ILE A 136 -6.97 -7.12 7.36
C ILE A 136 -7.38 -6.67 8.76
N VAL A 137 -7.08 -7.48 9.77
CA VAL A 137 -7.44 -7.22 11.17
C VAL A 137 -6.16 -7.23 12.00
N ILE A 138 -5.94 -6.16 12.77
CA ILE A 138 -4.81 -6.05 13.70
C ILE A 138 -5.32 -6.10 15.13
N SER A 139 -4.69 -6.96 15.93
CA SER A 139 -5.01 -7.14 17.35
C SER A 139 -3.73 -7.33 18.17
N GLY A 140 -3.72 -6.80 19.39
CA GLY A 140 -2.57 -6.88 20.27
C GLY A 140 -2.26 -5.54 20.96
N PRO A 141 -1.06 -5.40 21.53
CA PRO A 141 -0.65 -4.21 22.26
C PRO A 141 -0.45 -3.01 21.34
N TYR A 142 -0.83 -1.83 21.82
CA TYR A 142 -0.62 -0.54 21.17
C TYR A 142 -0.36 0.56 22.21
N VAL A 143 0.25 1.68 21.79
CA VAL A 143 0.42 2.84 22.68
C VAL A 143 -0.89 3.61 22.75
N ASP A 144 -1.46 3.71 23.95
CA ASP A 144 -2.60 4.59 24.20
C ASP A 144 -2.16 6.06 24.11
N GLU A 145 -2.77 6.80 23.19
CA GLU A 145 -2.43 8.19 22.90
C GLU A 145 -2.74 9.13 24.08
N LEU A 146 -3.66 8.75 24.98
CA LEU A 146 -4.01 9.56 26.14
C LEU A 146 -3.00 9.39 27.28
N SER A 147 -2.60 8.15 27.58
CA SER A 147 -1.71 7.84 28.70
C SER A 147 -0.23 7.70 28.32
N GLY A 148 0.06 7.52 27.03
CA GLY A 148 1.39 7.16 26.52
C GLY A 148 1.85 5.75 26.91
N GLN A 149 1.00 4.95 27.58
CA GLN A 149 1.34 3.62 28.03
C GLN A 149 0.95 2.57 26.98
N VAL A 150 1.67 1.44 26.97
CA VAL A 150 1.29 0.30 26.16
C VAL A 150 0.12 -0.43 26.82
N VAL A 151 -0.99 -0.53 26.10
CA VAL A 151 -2.21 -1.21 26.55
C VAL A 151 -2.65 -2.24 25.52
N THR A 152 -3.54 -3.15 25.92
CA THR A 152 -4.20 -4.09 25.01
C THR A 152 -5.70 -3.96 25.18
N THR A 153 -6.43 -3.78 24.08
CA THR A 153 -7.90 -3.78 24.09
C THR A 153 -8.46 -4.99 23.36
N PRO A 154 -9.63 -5.50 23.77
CA PRO A 154 -10.30 -6.58 23.04
C PRO A 154 -10.80 -6.14 21.66
N GLN A 155 -10.90 -4.82 21.41
CA GLN A 155 -11.38 -4.28 20.14
C GLN A 155 -10.24 -4.17 19.11
N PRO A 156 -10.21 -5.00 18.05
CA PRO A 156 -9.23 -4.86 16.98
C PRO A 156 -9.56 -3.66 16.09
N THR A 157 -8.59 -3.26 15.26
CA THR A 157 -8.84 -2.39 14.11
C THR A 157 -8.77 -3.19 12.83
N SER A 158 -9.48 -2.74 11.80
CA SER A 158 -9.49 -3.43 10.51
C SER A 158 -9.60 -2.49 9.32
N VAL A 159 -9.26 -3.03 8.15
CA VAL A 159 -9.47 -2.41 6.85
C VAL A 159 -9.93 -3.47 5.84
N VAL A 160 -10.89 -3.13 5.00
CA VAL A 160 -11.29 -3.94 3.85
C VAL A 160 -10.61 -3.42 2.60
N VAL A 161 -9.99 -4.33 1.85
CA VAL A 161 -9.31 -4.03 0.59
C VAL A 161 -9.94 -4.85 -0.53
N PRO A 162 -10.19 -4.27 -1.72
CA PRO A 162 -10.88 -4.98 -2.80
C PRO A 162 -10.06 -6.14 -3.40
N ASP A 163 -8.74 -6.02 -3.40
CA ASP A 163 -7.81 -6.99 -3.96
C ASP A 163 -6.37 -6.77 -3.47
N VAL A 164 -5.49 -7.72 -3.79
CA VAL A 164 -4.09 -7.72 -3.35
C VAL A 164 -3.27 -6.60 -4.01
N ALA A 165 -3.56 -6.26 -5.27
CA ALA A 165 -2.80 -5.23 -5.99
C ALA A 165 -3.04 -3.85 -5.37
N THR A 166 -4.28 -3.57 -4.97
CA THR A 166 -4.65 -2.36 -4.24
C THR A 166 -3.91 -2.26 -2.90
N ALA A 167 -3.82 -3.36 -2.16
CA ALA A 167 -3.04 -3.39 -0.92
C ALA A 167 -1.54 -3.13 -1.15
N GLN A 168 -0.96 -3.75 -2.19
CA GLN A 168 0.46 -3.56 -2.54
C GLN A 168 0.78 -2.14 -3.06
N ALA A 169 -0.23 -1.42 -3.55
CA ALA A 169 -0.13 0.00 -3.88
C ALA A 169 -0.14 0.93 -2.65
N GLY A 170 -0.11 0.38 -1.43
CA GLY A 170 -0.06 1.14 -0.19
C GLY A 170 -1.44 1.50 0.40
N GLN A 171 -2.53 0.93 -0.14
CA GLN A 171 -3.88 1.16 0.37
C GLN A 171 -4.30 0.05 1.36
N ALA A 172 -3.47 -0.16 2.38
CA ALA A 172 -3.67 -1.21 3.38
C ALA A 172 -3.41 -0.73 4.81
N ASN A 173 -3.37 0.58 5.06
CA ASN A 173 -3.21 1.08 6.42
C ASN A 173 -4.50 0.81 7.22
N VAL A 174 -4.30 0.35 8.45
CA VAL A 174 -5.36 -0.01 9.38
C VAL A 174 -5.44 1.09 10.42
N ASN A 175 -6.54 1.83 10.45
CA ASN A 175 -6.78 2.91 11.40
C ASN A 175 -8.28 2.98 11.76
N PRO A 176 -8.68 3.75 12.79
CA PRO A 176 -10.09 3.90 13.17
C PRO A 176 -11.02 4.31 12.03
N ILE A 177 -10.60 5.21 11.13
CA ILE A 177 -11.41 5.66 9.99
C ILE A 177 -11.59 4.51 8.99
N ALA A 178 -10.53 3.75 8.71
CA ALA A 178 -10.57 2.54 7.90
C ALA A 178 -11.41 1.42 8.53
N THR A 179 -11.50 1.38 9.86
CA THR A 179 -12.38 0.45 10.59
C THR A 179 -13.85 0.83 10.42
N ILE A 180 -14.16 2.13 10.44
CA ILE A 180 -15.51 2.63 10.13
C ILE A 180 -15.89 2.31 8.68
N GLN A 181 -14.98 2.58 7.73
CA GLN A 181 -15.15 2.18 6.33
C GLN A 181 -15.43 0.67 6.21
N THR A 182 -14.68 -0.16 6.93
CA THR A 182 -14.84 -1.62 6.93
C THR A 182 -16.26 -2.02 7.30
N GLU A 183 -16.77 -1.50 8.40
CA GLU A 183 -18.11 -1.86 8.89
C GLU A 183 -19.21 -1.33 7.96
N LEU A 184 -19.07 -0.11 7.44
CA LEU A 184 -20.01 0.44 6.45
C LEU A 184 -19.99 -0.35 5.13
N ALA A 185 -18.80 -0.73 4.64
CA ALA A 185 -18.66 -1.52 3.42
C ALA A 185 -19.31 -2.90 3.59
N LYS A 186 -19.09 -3.57 4.72
CA LYS A 186 -19.70 -4.86 5.03
C LYS A 186 -21.22 -4.77 5.13
N GLN A 187 -21.76 -3.69 5.71
CA GLN A 187 -23.21 -3.44 5.72
C GLN A 187 -23.78 -3.24 4.30
N ALA A 188 -23.06 -2.52 3.44
CA ALA A 188 -23.48 -2.33 2.05
C ALA A 188 -23.42 -3.65 1.24
N MET A 189 -22.37 -4.44 1.43
CA MET A 189 -22.23 -5.78 0.83
C MET A 189 -23.33 -6.73 1.30
N ALA A 190 -23.71 -6.68 2.59
CA ALA A 190 -24.83 -7.45 3.12
C ALA A 190 -26.18 -7.08 2.45
N LYS A 191 -26.30 -5.86 1.94
CA LYS A 191 -27.44 -5.38 1.13
C LYS A 191 -27.29 -5.66 -0.37
N GLY A 192 -26.25 -6.37 -0.79
CA GLY A 192 -26.01 -6.78 -2.18
C GLY A 192 -25.14 -5.82 -3.00
N ALA A 193 -24.51 -4.82 -2.39
CA ALA A 193 -23.58 -3.95 -3.11
C ALA A 193 -22.33 -4.72 -3.56
N GLN A 194 -21.80 -4.40 -4.73
CA GLN A 194 -20.54 -4.97 -5.22
C GLN A 194 -19.36 -4.51 -4.34
N PRO A 195 -18.39 -5.39 -4.00
CA PRO A 195 -17.36 -5.09 -3.00
C PRO A 195 -16.58 -3.79 -3.27
N THR A 196 -16.06 -3.60 -4.48
CA THR A 196 -15.28 -2.40 -4.84
C THR A 196 -16.09 -1.11 -4.66
N ALA A 197 -17.35 -1.09 -5.12
CA ALA A 197 -18.22 0.06 -4.96
C ALA A 197 -18.60 0.30 -3.49
N ALA A 198 -18.88 -0.77 -2.74
CA ALA A 198 -19.19 -0.70 -1.31
C ALA A 198 -18.03 -0.11 -0.51
N ILE A 199 -16.79 -0.56 -0.78
CA ILE A 199 -15.56 -0.08 -0.16
C ILE A 199 -15.34 1.41 -0.45
N GLN A 200 -15.51 1.83 -1.72
CA GLN A 200 -15.32 3.23 -2.12
C GLN A 200 -16.37 4.15 -1.49
N THR A 201 -17.67 3.83 -1.63
CA THR A 201 -18.75 4.65 -1.05
C THR A 201 -18.66 4.71 0.48
N ALA A 202 -18.31 3.60 1.13
CA ALA A 202 -18.08 3.58 2.58
C ALA A 202 -16.88 4.43 2.99
N GLY A 203 -15.81 4.46 2.17
CA GLY A 203 -14.63 5.27 2.40
C GLY A 203 -14.95 6.76 2.32
N ASP A 204 -15.67 7.17 1.27
CA ASP A 204 -16.13 8.55 1.11
C ASP A 204 -17.00 9.00 2.28
N LEU A 205 -17.96 8.16 2.70
CA LEU A 205 -18.84 8.46 3.83
C LEU A 205 -18.06 8.57 5.15
N ALA A 206 -17.09 7.67 5.38
CA ALA A 206 -16.23 7.73 6.55
C ALA A 206 -15.44 9.04 6.58
N LEU A 207 -14.76 9.42 5.48
CA LEU A 207 -14.00 10.68 5.41
C LEU A 207 -14.90 11.91 5.61
N GLN A 208 -16.05 11.95 4.93
CA GLN A 208 -17.01 13.06 5.04
C GLN A 208 -17.54 13.23 6.47
N SER A 209 -17.77 12.13 7.20
CA SER A 209 -18.23 12.18 8.59
C SER A 209 -17.22 12.86 9.55
N PHE A 210 -15.93 12.86 9.17
CA PHE A 210 -14.86 13.56 9.89
C PHE A 210 -14.47 14.90 9.25
N GLY A 211 -15.18 15.35 8.21
CA GLY A 211 -14.84 16.57 7.47
C GLY A 211 -13.55 16.48 6.66
N ILE A 212 -13.05 15.27 6.39
CA ILE A 212 -11.85 15.05 5.60
C ILE A 212 -12.24 15.03 4.10
N PRO A 213 -11.51 15.74 3.22
CA PRO A 213 -11.76 15.70 1.78
C PRO A 213 -11.65 14.28 1.21
N THR A 214 -12.56 13.93 0.28
CA THR A 214 -12.53 12.64 -0.44
C THR A 214 -11.61 12.67 -1.65
N THR A 215 -11.01 13.82 -1.97
CA THR A 215 -10.05 14.00 -3.05
C THR A 215 -8.83 14.78 -2.59
N ASP A 216 -7.65 14.41 -3.09
CA ASP A 216 -6.40 15.13 -2.85
C ASP A 216 -6.34 16.44 -3.65
N ALA A 217 -5.25 17.21 -3.47
CA ALA A 217 -5.02 18.46 -4.20
C ALA A 217 -4.94 18.29 -5.74
N ASN A 218 -4.71 17.07 -6.23
CA ASN A 218 -4.65 16.74 -7.66
C ASN A 218 -5.98 16.20 -8.19
N GLY A 219 -7.01 16.08 -7.34
CA GLY A 219 -8.31 15.52 -7.69
C GLY A 219 -8.36 13.98 -7.70
N ASN A 220 -7.34 13.30 -7.17
CA ASN A 220 -7.37 11.85 -7.03
C ASN A 220 -8.22 11.44 -5.82
N PRO A 221 -8.97 10.32 -5.89
CA PRO A 221 -9.70 9.81 -4.75
C PRO A 221 -8.79 9.49 -3.56
N VAL A 222 -9.25 9.83 -2.36
CA VAL A 222 -8.58 9.52 -1.10
C VAL A 222 -9.25 8.31 -0.47
N SER A 223 -8.44 7.34 -0.06
CA SER A 223 -8.92 6.18 0.70
C SER A 223 -8.59 6.35 2.18
N PRO A 224 -9.49 6.04 3.13
CA PRO A 224 -9.13 5.94 4.55
C PRO A 224 -7.92 5.01 4.80
N ALA A 225 -7.76 3.97 3.96
CA ALA A 225 -6.65 3.03 4.01
C ALA A 225 -5.30 3.62 3.54
N SER A 226 -5.29 4.83 2.99
CA SER A 226 -4.08 5.59 2.63
C SER A 226 -3.76 6.70 3.64
N VAL A 227 -4.64 6.97 4.60
CA VAL A 227 -4.42 8.01 5.60
C VAL A 227 -3.34 7.56 6.58
N ASP A 228 -2.21 8.26 6.55
CA ASP A 228 -1.10 8.10 7.48
C ASP A 228 -0.50 9.49 7.77
N ILE A 229 -0.68 9.97 9.00
CA ILE A 229 -0.17 11.28 9.44
C ILE A 229 1.35 11.30 9.62
N PHE A 230 1.99 10.12 9.71
CA PHE A 230 3.42 9.98 9.87
C PHE A 230 4.16 9.82 8.53
N ASN A 231 3.41 9.63 7.43
CA ASN A 231 3.98 9.58 6.10
C ASN A 231 4.19 11.02 5.57
N PRO A 232 5.45 11.45 5.33
CA PRO A 232 5.75 12.81 4.87
C PRO A 232 5.22 13.09 3.46
N ASN A 233 4.79 12.06 2.72
CA ASN A 233 4.22 12.20 1.38
C ASN A 233 2.69 12.33 1.38
N THR A 234 2.04 12.23 2.55
CA THR A 234 0.59 12.47 2.66
C THR A 234 0.28 13.92 2.31
N ASP A 235 -0.81 14.15 1.58
CA ASP A 235 -1.26 15.51 1.24
C ASP A 235 -1.38 16.35 2.53
N PRO A 236 -0.69 17.49 2.64
CA PRO A 236 -0.73 18.34 3.83
C PRO A 236 -2.14 18.76 4.23
N ASN A 237 -3.05 18.94 3.27
CA ASN A 237 -4.45 19.29 3.55
C ASN A 237 -5.19 18.13 4.23
N ILE A 238 -4.96 16.90 3.76
CA ILE A 238 -5.56 15.70 4.36
C ILE A 238 -5.00 15.51 5.77
N ALA A 239 -3.68 15.62 5.94
CA ALA A 239 -3.03 15.51 7.24
C ALA A 239 -3.56 16.56 8.24
N ALA A 240 -3.72 17.81 7.79
CA ALA A 240 -4.28 18.88 8.61
C ALA A 240 -5.74 18.59 9.03
N GLN A 241 -6.58 18.11 8.11
CA GLN A 241 -7.98 17.80 8.43
C GLN A 241 -8.11 16.59 9.36
N VAL A 242 -7.24 15.59 9.22
CA VAL A 242 -7.17 14.46 10.16
C VAL A 242 -6.79 14.95 11.56
N LEU A 243 -5.82 15.86 11.68
CA LEU A 243 -5.46 16.46 12.97
C LEU A 243 -6.61 17.26 13.58
N VAL A 244 -7.33 18.04 12.77
CA VAL A 244 -8.54 18.77 13.21
C VAL A 244 -9.61 17.80 13.68
N ALA A 245 -9.92 16.76 12.91
CA ALA A 245 -10.90 15.74 13.27
C ALA A 245 -10.55 15.06 14.59
N SER A 246 -9.28 14.68 14.80
CA SER A 246 -8.80 14.08 16.05
C SER A 246 -8.91 15.05 17.23
N ALA A 247 -8.59 16.33 17.04
CA ALA A 247 -8.74 17.35 18.07
C ALA A 247 -10.22 17.58 18.44
N THR A 248 -11.11 17.65 17.45
CA THR A 248 -12.56 17.78 17.67
C THR A 248 -13.12 16.56 18.40
N ALA A 249 -12.76 15.34 18.00
CA ALA A 249 -13.17 14.12 18.67
C ALA A 249 -12.72 14.11 20.14
N SER A 250 -11.47 14.49 20.39
CA SER A 250 -10.92 14.59 21.76
C SER A 250 -11.65 15.63 22.60
N ALA A 251 -11.99 16.79 22.01
CA ALA A 251 -12.75 17.83 22.70
C ALA A 251 -14.16 17.37 23.07
N LEU A 252 -14.85 16.65 22.17
CA LEU A 252 -16.19 16.09 22.43
C LEU A 252 -16.18 15.05 23.56
N VAL A 253 -15.16 14.17 23.57
CA VAL A 253 -14.96 13.19 24.65
C VAL A 253 -14.75 13.90 25.99
N ASN A 254 -13.90 14.94 26.03
CA ASN A 254 -13.61 15.71 27.24
C ASN A 254 -14.81 16.52 27.75
N GLN A 255 -15.72 16.93 26.85
CA GLN A 255 -16.97 17.60 27.22
C GLN A 255 -18.04 16.64 27.77
N GLY A 256 -17.75 15.33 27.82
CA GLY A 256 -18.70 14.34 28.31
C GLY A 256 -19.94 14.22 27.42
N VAL A 257 -19.82 14.56 26.12
CA VAL A 257 -20.90 14.40 25.17
C VAL A 257 -21.21 12.91 25.08
N ASN A 258 -22.30 12.51 25.74
CA ASN A 258 -22.77 11.14 25.74
C ASN A 258 -23.30 10.83 24.34
N LEU A 259 -22.77 9.77 23.71
CA LEU A 259 -23.10 9.34 22.35
C LEU A 259 -24.60 9.02 22.14
N THR A 260 -25.38 8.93 23.23
CA THR A 260 -26.85 8.81 23.20
C THR A 260 -27.54 9.97 22.47
N THR A 261 -26.87 11.11 22.30
CA THR A 261 -27.43 12.30 21.64
C THR A 261 -27.35 12.25 20.12
N PHE A 262 -26.54 11.35 19.53
CA PHE A 262 -26.44 11.15 18.08
C PHE A 262 -27.40 10.08 17.54
N ALA A 263 -28.16 9.42 18.41
CA ALA A 263 -29.11 8.36 18.05
C ALA A 263 -30.57 8.85 17.95
N GLN A 264 -30.80 10.18 17.95
CA GLN A 264 -32.12 10.78 17.75
C GLN A 264 -32.21 11.50 16.40
#